data_AF-A0A2M7RH47-F1
#
_entry.id   AF-A0A2M7RH47-F1
#
_cell.length_a   1.000
_cell.length_b   1.000
_cell.length_c   1.000
_cell.angle_alpha   90.00
_cell.angle_beta   90.00
_cell.angle_gamma   90.00
#
_symmetry.space_group_name_H-M   'P 1'
#
loop_
_entity.id
_entity.type
_entity.pdbx_description
1 polymer ?
#
loop_
_entity_poly.entity_id
_entity_poly.type
_entity_poly.pdbx_seq_one_letter_code
_entity_poly.pdbx_strand_id
1 'polypeptide(L)'
;MTAPKDEKNENETKMKDTAPRPKGRQSGKAIDQPATHFSMASETEKEDIQQLLTQDAKKTKERLSKQPRVDFLIPLMPGEKVGAYETVQINGYKLTIKKGCMVNIPLQVAELLKESYEIAATAGQEMLIDRPFTPTADKPVSPREALG
;
A
#
# COMPACT_ATOMS: atom_id res chain seq x y z
N MET A 1 -2.30 -51.90 -18.03
CA MET A 1 -2.50 -52.35 -16.62
C MET A 1 -1.38 -51.71 -15.85
N THR A 2 -1.59 -50.61 -15.13
CA THR A 2 -2.13 -50.58 -13.77
C THR A 2 -2.55 -49.13 -13.44
N ALA A 3 -3.83 -48.92 -13.11
CA ALA A 3 -4.29 -47.76 -12.32
C ALA A 3 -4.06 -48.08 -10.84
N PRO A 4 -3.72 -47.10 -9.98
CA PRO A 4 -4.72 -46.48 -9.07
C PRO A 4 -4.36 -45.00 -8.73
N LYS A 5 -5.09 -44.16 -7.99
CA LYS A 5 -6.35 -44.17 -7.22
C LYS A 5 -6.69 -42.70 -6.96
N ASP A 6 -7.98 -42.39 -7.00
CA ASP A 6 -8.60 -41.21 -6.40
C ASP A 6 -8.23 -41.06 -4.92
N GLU A 7 -7.94 -39.84 -4.47
CA GLU A 7 -8.06 -39.46 -3.07
C GLU A 7 -8.69 -38.07 -2.98
N LYS A 8 -10.02 -38.09 -2.87
CA LYS A 8 -10.84 -36.95 -2.48
C LYS A 8 -10.59 -36.66 -1.01
N ASN A 9 -10.19 -35.44 -0.67
CA ASN A 9 -10.16 -34.97 0.71
C ASN A 9 -11.34 -34.00 0.93
N GLU A 10 -12.45 -34.57 1.37
CA GLU A 10 -13.59 -33.86 1.94
C GLU A 10 -13.29 -33.67 3.43
N ASN A 11 -13.04 -32.43 3.87
CA ASN A 11 -13.05 -32.12 5.30
C ASN A 11 -14.14 -31.08 5.59
N GLU A 12 -15.37 -31.57 5.67
CA GLU A 12 -16.44 -30.94 6.42
C GLU A 12 -16.13 -31.09 7.91
N THR A 13 -15.79 -30.01 8.61
CA THR A 13 -15.90 -29.97 10.06
C THR A 13 -17.05 -29.05 10.47
N LYS A 14 -18.19 -29.71 10.68
CA LYS A 14 -19.42 -29.21 11.27
C LYS A 14 -19.23 -29.19 12.79
N MET A 15 -19.09 -28.03 13.40
CA MET A 15 -19.24 -27.87 14.86
C MET A 15 -20.30 -26.82 15.16
N LYS A 16 -21.52 -27.33 15.39
CA LYS A 16 -22.51 -26.71 16.27
C LYS A 16 -22.06 -27.06 17.68
N ASP A 17 -21.74 -26.07 18.51
CA ASP A 17 -21.99 -26.19 19.94
C ASP A 17 -22.18 -24.81 20.57
N THR A 18 -23.42 -24.62 21.01
CA THR A 18 -23.95 -23.43 21.64
C THR A 18 -23.52 -23.44 23.10
N ALA A 19 -22.43 -22.75 23.44
CA ALA A 19 -22.04 -22.57 24.83
C ALA A 19 -22.97 -21.55 25.53
N PRO A 20 -23.45 -21.83 26.76
CA PRO A 20 -24.28 -20.91 27.51
C PRO A 20 -23.48 -19.66 27.91
N ARG A 21 -24.10 -18.51 27.60
CA ARG A 21 -23.66 -17.15 27.89
C ARG A 21 -23.30 -16.99 29.38
N PRO A 22 -22.02 -16.70 29.74
CA PRO A 22 -21.67 -16.40 31.13
C PRO A 22 -22.26 -15.05 31.52
N LYS A 23 -23.23 -15.09 32.45
CA LYS A 23 -23.73 -13.90 33.15
C LYS A 23 -22.76 -13.56 34.28
N GLY A 24 -22.16 -12.38 34.19
CA GLY A 24 -21.67 -11.63 35.34
C GLY A 24 -20.18 -11.74 35.63
N ARG A 25 -19.44 -10.65 35.40
CA ARG A 25 -18.39 -10.24 36.32
C ARG A 25 -18.21 -8.72 36.32
N GLN A 26 -18.74 -8.13 37.38
CA GLN A 26 -18.21 -7.03 38.19
C GLN A 26 -17.57 -5.85 37.46
N SER A 27 -18.33 -4.75 37.51
CA SER A 27 -17.91 -3.36 37.51
C SER A 27 -16.51 -3.12 38.09
N GLY A 28 -15.66 -2.49 37.28
CA GLY A 28 -14.81 -1.37 37.67
C GLY A 28 -13.75 -1.62 38.73
N LYS A 29 -12.76 -2.47 38.45
CA LYS A 29 -11.42 -2.24 39.01
C LYS A 29 -10.81 -1.07 38.24
N ALA A 30 -10.56 0.03 38.96
CA ALA A 30 -9.75 1.14 38.47
C ALA A 30 -8.46 0.57 37.87
N ILE A 31 -8.31 0.73 36.55
CA ILE A 31 -7.06 0.51 35.88
C ILE A 31 -6.22 1.70 36.30
N ASP A 32 -5.37 1.51 37.31
CA ASP A 32 -4.18 2.33 37.48
C ASP A 32 -3.47 2.30 36.13
N GLN A 33 -3.63 3.36 35.34
CA GLN A 33 -2.79 3.58 34.18
C GLN A 33 -1.38 3.72 34.75
N PRO A 34 -0.43 2.81 34.45
CA PRO A 34 0.96 3.17 34.64
C PRO A 34 1.17 4.36 33.72
N ALA A 35 1.33 5.55 34.30
CA ALA A 35 1.74 6.73 33.57
C ALA A 35 3.00 6.34 32.80
N THR A 36 2.84 6.11 31.50
CA THR A 36 3.95 5.98 30.56
C THR A 36 4.73 7.28 30.70
N HIS A 37 5.79 7.23 31.49
CA HIS A 37 6.86 8.20 31.48
C HIS A 37 7.42 8.18 30.05
N PHE A 38 6.87 9.02 29.18
CA PHE A 38 7.55 9.49 27.98
C PHE A 38 8.76 10.27 28.50
N SER A 39 9.87 9.56 28.73
CA SER A 39 11.15 10.17 29.03
C SER A 39 11.48 11.07 27.83
N MET A 40 11.41 12.38 28.05
CA MET A 40 11.91 13.34 27.08
C MET A 40 13.37 12.98 26.81
N ALA A 41 13.65 12.47 25.61
CA ALA A 41 15.00 12.28 25.12
C ALA A 41 15.78 13.58 25.36
N SER A 42 16.93 13.44 26.00
CA SER A 42 17.80 14.57 26.35
C SER A 42 18.27 15.28 25.07
N GLU A 43 18.52 16.58 25.14
CA GLU A 43 18.89 17.38 23.96
C GLU A 43 20.17 16.86 23.29
N THR A 44 21.11 16.30 24.07
CA THR A 44 22.35 15.71 23.59
C THR A 44 22.12 14.49 22.69
N GLU A 45 21.19 13.60 23.07
CA GLU A 45 20.87 12.41 22.26
C GLU A 45 20.23 12.78 20.92
N LYS A 46 19.50 13.90 20.87
CA LYS A 46 18.87 14.37 19.62
C LYS A 46 19.89 14.82 18.59
N GLU A 47 20.99 15.45 19.01
CA GLU A 47 22.05 15.91 18.11
C GLU A 47 22.81 14.73 17.49
N ASP A 48 23.16 13.72 18.28
CA ASP A 48 23.85 12.51 17.80
C ASP A 48 22.98 11.73 16.79
N ILE A 49 21.68 11.60 17.05
CA ILE A 49 20.73 10.96 16.12
C ILE A 49 20.64 11.75 14.81
N GLN A 50 20.55 13.08 14.87
CA GLN A 50 20.52 13.91 13.66
C GLN A 50 21.80 13.77 12.85
N GLN A 51 22.97 13.76 13.49
CA GLN A 51 24.24 13.56 12.80
C GLN A 51 24.31 12.19 12.13
N LEU A 52 23.91 11.11 12.82
CA LEU A 52 23.89 9.77 12.26
C LEU A 52 22.99 9.68 11.01
N LEU A 53 21.77 10.24 11.09
CA LEU A 53 20.82 10.30 9.98
C LEU A 53 21.42 11.03 8.76
N THR A 54 22.17 12.11 8.99
CA THR A 54 22.82 12.83 7.88
C THR A 54 23.96 12.03 7.25
N GLN A 55 24.69 11.21 8.00
CA GLN A 55 25.74 10.35 7.45
C GLN A 55 25.16 9.22 6.60
N ASP A 56 24.09 8.59 7.07
CA ASP A 56 23.44 7.50 6.34
C ASP A 56 22.78 7.99 5.04
N ALA A 57 22.20 9.20 5.06
CA ALA A 57 21.69 9.85 3.86
C ALA A 57 22.81 10.11 2.83
N LYS A 58 24.01 10.56 3.28
CA LYS A 58 25.17 10.78 2.40
C LYS A 58 25.67 9.48 1.79
N LYS A 59 25.88 8.43 2.59
CA LYS A 59 26.29 7.10 2.12
C LYS A 59 25.30 6.54 1.10
N THR A 60 24.01 6.72 1.38
CA THR A 60 22.93 6.27 0.48
C THR A 60 22.96 7.04 -0.84
N LYS A 61 23.12 8.37 -0.80
CA LYS A 61 23.27 9.20 -2.01
C LYS A 61 24.46 8.75 -2.88
N GLU A 62 25.61 8.50 -2.27
CA GLU A 62 26.81 8.01 -2.98
C GLU A 62 26.64 6.61 -3.56
N ARG A 63 25.89 5.74 -2.86
CA ARG A 63 25.56 4.41 -3.37
C ARG A 63 24.64 4.49 -4.57
N LEU A 64 23.58 5.30 -4.47
CA LEU A 64 22.59 5.49 -5.54
C LEU A 64 23.20 6.16 -6.78
N SER A 65 24.20 7.04 -6.62
CA SER A 65 24.86 7.68 -7.76
C SER A 65 25.75 6.74 -8.58
N LYS A 66 26.27 5.67 -7.96
CA LYS A 66 27.11 4.65 -8.61
C LYS A 66 26.30 3.54 -9.29
N GLN A 67 25.03 3.40 -8.95
CA GLN A 67 24.18 2.36 -9.52
C GLN A 67 23.84 2.63 -10.99
N PRO A 68 23.54 1.57 -11.78
CA PRO A 68 22.99 1.74 -13.11
C PRO A 68 21.67 2.51 -13.01
N ARG A 69 21.45 3.40 -13.98
CA ARG A 69 20.22 4.15 -14.11
C ARG A 69 19.36 3.55 -15.21
N VAL A 70 18.06 3.59 -14.98
CA VAL A 70 17.05 3.08 -15.90
C VAL A 70 16.05 4.17 -16.19
N ASP A 71 15.54 4.16 -17.42
CA ASP A 71 14.44 5.03 -17.81
C ASP A 71 13.14 4.42 -17.31
N PHE A 72 12.46 5.14 -16.42
CA PHE A 72 11.25 4.69 -15.77
C PHE A 72 10.12 5.70 -16.03
N LEU A 73 8.92 5.21 -16.34
CA LEU A 73 7.73 6.03 -16.51
C LEU A 73 6.87 5.94 -15.25
N ILE A 74 6.73 7.05 -14.53
CA ILE A 74 5.85 7.11 -13.36
C ILE A 74 4.43 7.49 -13.82
N PRO A 75 3.40 6.67 -13.56
CA PRO A 75 2.03 6.97 -13.96
C PRO A 75 1.48 8.20 -13.22
N LEU A 76 0.53 8.87 -13.86
CA LEU A 76 -0.23 9.96 -13.24
C LEU A 76 -1.47 9.39 -12.55
N MET A 77 -1.81 9.91 -11.38
CA MET A 77 -3.09 9.60 -10.74
C MET A 77 -4.23 10.39 -11.41
N PRO A 78 -5.49 9.92 -11.31
CA PRO A 78 -6.64 10.64 -11.82
C PRO A 78 -6.71 12.07 -11.25
N GLY A 79 -6.70 13.07 -12.12
CA GLY A 79 -6.72 14.48 -11.75
C GLY A 79 -5.34 15.13 -11.54
N GLU A 80 -4.24 14.38 -11.62
CA GLU A 80 -2.89 14.96 -11.59
C GLU A 80 -2.47 15.53 -12.96
N LYS A 81 -1.71 16.63 -12.95
CA LYS A 81 -1.11 17.21 -14.15
C LYS A 81 0.21 16.53 -14.48
N VAL A 82 0.55 16.45 -15.77
CA VAL A 82 1.90 16.04 -16.22
C VAL A 82 2.95 16.92 -15.53
N GLY A 83 4.00 16.31 -14.98
CA GLY A 83 5.03 17.01 -14.22
C GLY A 83 4.72 17.19 -12.72
N ALA A 84 3.64 16.61 -12.21
CA ALA A 84 3.45 16.42 -10.77
C ALA A 84 4.66 15.69 -10.16
N TYR A 85 4.88 15.82 -8.86
CA TYR A 85 6.05 15.24 -8.20
C TYR A 85 5.67 14.06 -7.30
N GLU A 86 6.45 13.00 -7.35
CA GLU A 86 6.45 11.88 -6.41
C GLU A 86 7.71 11.96 -5.56
N THR A 87 7.61 11.71 -4.26
CA THR A 87 8.78 11.74 -3.36
C THR A 87 9.07 10.37 -2.79
N VAL A 88 10.27 9.87 -3.05
CA VAL A 88 10.77 8.61 -2.49
C VAL A 88 11.81 8.92 -1.43
N GLN A 89 11.72 8.27 -0.27
CA GLN A 89 12.68 8.42 0.82
C GLN A 89 13.31 7.09 1.18
N ILE A 90 14.66 7.03 1.14
CA ILE A 90 15.44 5.83 1.45
C ILE A 90 16.55 6.24 2.44
N ASN A 91 16.55 5.66 3.65
CA ASN A 91 17.58 5.92 4.68
C ASN A 91 17.87 7.42 4.91
N GLY A 92 16.81 8.23 5.03
CA GLY A 92 16.93 9.69 5.22
C GLY A 92 17.27 10.50 3.96
N TYR A 93 17.61 9.84 2.84
CA TYR A 93 17.77 10.52 1.55
C TYR A 93 16.43 10.64 0.83
N LYS A 94 16.02 11.87 0.52
CA LYS A 94 14.77 12.18 -0.21
C LYS A 94 15.08 12.50 -1.67
N LEU A 95 14.38 11.83 -2.58
CA LEU A 95 14.44 12.05 -4.02
C LEU A 95 13.06 12.47 -4.53
N THR A 96 13.01 13.59 -5.25
CA THR A 96 11.78 14.12 -5.86
C THR A 96 11.80 13.85 -7.36
N ILE A 97 10.80 13.15 -7.87
CA ILE A 97 10.76 12.64 -9.25
C ILE A 97 9.51 13.18 -9.95
N LYS A 98 9.62 13.55 -11.23
CA LYS A 98 8.49 14.03 -12.03
C LYS A 98 7.66 12.87 -12.55
N LYS A 99 6.34 12.94 -12.39
CA LYS A 99 5.34 12.01 -12.94
C LYS A 99 4.97 12.38 -14.37
N GLY A 100 4.54 11.38 -15.14
CA GLY A 100 4.08 11.57 -16.52
C GLY A 100 5.19 11.86 -17.53
N CYS A 101 6.46 11.72 -17.15
CA CYS A 101 7.62 11.85 -18.03
C CYS A 101 8.52 10.62 -17.86
N MET A 102 9.25 10.24 -18.91
CA MET A 102 10.37 9.30 -18.74
C MET A 102 11.48 9.99 -17.95
N VAL A 103 11.86 9.39 -16.83
CA VAL A 103 12.88 9.90 -15.92
C VAL A 103 13.96 8.85 -15.74
N ASN A 104 15.21 9.31 -15.76
CA ASN A 104 16.37 8.45 -15.58
C ASN A 104 16.69 8.36 -14.09
N ILE A 105 16.35 7.23 -13.46
CA ILE A 105 16.45 7.02 -12.00
C ILE A 105 17.34 5.81 -11.67
N PRO A 106 17.94 5.73 -10.47
CA PRO A 106 18.72 4.56 -10.06
C PRO A 106 17.86 3.29 -10.03
N LEU A 107 18.42 2.15 -10.42
CA LEU A 107 17.71 0.85 -10.48
C LEU A 107 16.99 0.51 -9.17
N GLN A 108 17.66 0.70 -8.03
CA GLN A 108 17.08 0.40 -6.72
C GLN A 108 15.83 1.25 -6.42
N VAL A 109 15.77 2.49 -6.91
CA VAL A 109 14.58 3.35 -6.76
C VAL A 109 13.47 2.89 -7.69
N ALA A 110 13.82 2.46 -8.91
CA ALA A 110 12.86 1.94 -9.87
C ALA A 110 12.19 0.65 -9.37
N GLU A 111 12.96 -0.26 -8.76
CA GLU A 111 12.43 -1.51 -8.17
C GLU A 111 11.45 -1.21 -7.03
N LEU A 112 11.80 -0.28 -6.14
CA LEU A 112 10.93 0.14 -5.03
C LEU A 112 9.62 0.75 -5.54
N LEU A 113 9.70 1.62 -6.55
CA LEU A 113 8.50 2.21 -7.16
C LEU A 113 7.63 1.15 -7.84
N LYS A 114 8.26 0.23 -8.57
CA LYS A 114 7.57 -0.89 -9.22
C LYS A 114 6.77 -1.71 -8.21
N GLU A 115 7.41 -2.13 -7.12
CA GLU A 115 6.76 -2.90 -6.05
C GLU A 115 5.58 -2.12 -5.43
N SER A 116 5.78 -0.83 -5.14
CA SER A 116 4.71 0.01 -4.60
C SER A 116 3.50 0.10 -5.53
N TYR A 117 3.71 0.21 -6.85
CA TYR A 117 2.62 0.27 -7.82
C TYR A 117 1.95 -1.08 -8.03
N GLU A 118 2.70 -2.19 -7.99
CA GLU A 118 2.15 -3.55 -8.06
C GLU A 118 1.22 -3.84 -6.86
N ILE A 119 1.64 -3.44 -5.65
CA ILE A 119 0.81 -3.56 -4.43
C ILE A 119 -0.46 -2.72 -4.58
N ALA A 120 -0.33 -1.46 -5.01
CA ALA A 120 -1.48 -0.57 -5.18
C ALA A 120 -2.47 -1.08 -6.24
N ALA A 121 -1.96 -1.63 -7.35
CA ALA A 121 -2.78 -2.21 -8.41
C ALA A 121 -3.53 -3.46 -7.90
N THR A 122 -2.86 -4.34 -7.16
CA THR A 122 -3.46 -5.56 -6.60
C THR A 122 -4.54 -5.22 -5.58
N ALA A 123 -4.27 -4.29 -4.65
CA ALA A 123 -5.25 -3.85 -3.68
C ALA A 123 -6.48 -3.20 -4.33
N GLY A 124 -6.28 -2.45 -5.42
CA GLY A 124 -7.37 -1.85 -6.19
C GLY A 124 -8.27 -2.88 -6.89
N GLN A 125 -7.72 -4.01 -7.32
CA GLN A 125 -8.48 -5.09 -7.95
C GLN A 125 -9.40 -5.80 -6.93
N GLU A 126 -8.91 -6.06 -5.72
CA GLU A 126 -9.71 -6.67 -4.64
C GLU A 126 -10.86 -5.77 -4.17
N MET A 127 -10.69 -4.45 -4.28
CA MET A 127 -11.72 -3.45 -3.94
C MET A 127 -12.69 -3.13 -5.07
N LEU A 128 -12.67 -3.86 -6.20
CA LEU A 128 -13.77 -3.86 -7.16
C LEU A 128 -14.98 -4.59 -6.55
N ILE A 129 -15.54 -3.99 -5.49
CA ILE A 129 -16.84 -4.32 -4.91
C ILE A 129 -17.81 -4.34 -6.07
N ASP A 130 -18.44 -5.52 -6.27
CA ASP A 130 -19.47 -5.82 -7.25
C ASP A 130 -20.35 -4.60 -7.50
N ARG A 131 -19.96 -3.79 -8.47
CA ARG A 131 -20.88 -2.83 -9.06
C ARG A 131 -21.76 -3.75 -9.88
N PRO A 132 -23.03 -3.97 -9.52
CA PRO A 132 -23.90 -4.69 -10.43
C PRO A 132 -23.77 -3.96 -11.75
N PHE A 133 -23.34 -4.67 -12.79
CA PHE A 133 -23.38 -4.16 -14.15
C PHE A 133 -24.86 -3.91 -14.40
N THR A 134 -25.33 -2.71 -14.08
CA THR A 134 -26.54 -2.18 -14.65
C THR A 134 -26.09 -1.71 -16.01
N PRO A 135 -26.43 -2.43 -17.11
CA PRO A 135 -26.46 -1.76 -18.39
C PRO A 135 -27.48 -0.65 -18.20
N THR A 136 -27.02 0.56 -17.86
CA THR A 136 -27.85 1.73 -18.01
C THR A 136 -28.14 1.73 -19.49
N ALA A 137 -29.36 1.30 -19.82
CA ALA A 137 -29.88 1.30 -21.15
C ALA A 137 -29.77 2.74 -21.64
N ASP A 138 -28.69 3.03 -22.37
CA ASP A 138 -28.74 3.92 -23.51
C ASP A 138 -29.88 3.36 -24.36
N LYS A 139 -31.10 3.78 -24.05
CA LYS A 139 -32.24 3.58 -24.91
C LYS A 139 -31.79 4.16 -26.25
N PRO A 140 -31.76 3.38 -27.34
CA PRO A 140 -31.52 3.98 -28.64
C PRO A 140 -32.59 5.05 -28.82
N VAL A 141 -32.17 6.32 -28.86
CA VAL A 141 -33.09 7.43 -29.08
C VAL A 141 -33.76 7.14 -30.42
N SER A 142 -35.07 6.96 -30.39
CA SER A 142 -35.79 6.60 -31.59
C SER A 142 -35.69 7.78 -32.59
N PRO A 143 -35.48 7.54 -33.89
CA PRO A 143 -35.37 8.64 -34.88
C PRO A 143 -36.59 9.57 -34.91
N ARG A 144 -37.72 9.12 -34.34
CA ARG A 144 -38.98 9.84 -34.25
C ARG A 144 -38.97 10.97 -33.21
N GLU A 145 -38.07 10.93 -32.23
CA GLU A 145 -37.93 11.96 -31.19
C GLU A 145 -36.92 13.07 -31.58
N ALA A 146 -36.12 12.87 -32.62
CA ALA A 146 -35.10 13.83 -33.07
C ALA A 146 -35.59 14.90 -34.06
N LEU A 147 -36.86 14.85 -34.47
CA LEU A 147 -37.46 15.75 -35.48
C LEU A 147 -38.77 16.42 -35.03
N GLY A 148 -39.04 16.44 -33.72
CA GLY A 148 -40.17 17.15 -33.11
C GLY A 148 -39.78 18.53 -32.61
#